data_AF-A0A7Y4Y2A2-F1
#
_entry.id   AF-A0A7Y4Y2A2-F1
#
_cell.length_a   1.000
_cell.length_b   1.000
_cell.length_c   1.000
_cell.angle_alpha   90.00
_cell.angle_beta   90.00
_cell.angle_gamma   90.00
#
_symmetry.space_group_name_H-M   'P 1'
#
loop_
_entity.id
_entity.type
_entity.pdbx_description
1 polymer ?
#
loop_
_entity_poly.entity_id
_entity_poly.type
_entity_poly.pdbx_seq_one_letter_code
_entity_poly.pdbx_strand_id
1 'polypeptide(L)'
;MDSAAQRLRQERVANQPSSNDKETAMGGLVNKSLENGEQVVLANWDQYAPSQHGAELRDRAWNAANSRTGLAFYESTVQFMRNDWAEKNMSPQHIKGSTDNVALYYSNETNTWHTADALDVDHITPWKKHLQALDVANMAEAHMGYNDVANLRALPSFYNRARDSGEKVLEQHGNESPQWQKWVKDRIGYDHTVDHPAFDPQTDKARRTIATTGQPWTQDNTRSDLSFDTRVKDKWFEHQLQESFAGTAKLPCAPKGSTQEVPLFRCSVTGQLVTRDALDIDHRVPFETILKDLQEKHPQGLSKAQVLDAYNDTGNLRLVGRSANSSHEWELDKNGQFRDKEIPEKPGEFKGWLVKGAELEPSMKMEIQDIMQERGALQRRGVELYWEHDQRQQQGYAGPTLLSDPKHADYGHFKTAMAHVDMLDPKREHLPEQFQRDNLASSMAVTARKEGLASIDHVFKSHDGHDLILVSGDPKSDSHHRALQPVTDGVLTSIVENTKTMAQLPVPQQPIQNAQQHTQQF
;
A
#
# COMPACT_ATOMS: atom_id res chain seq x y z
N MET A 1 -41.57 22.51 43.10
CA MET A 1 -40.18 22.18 42.68
C MET A 1 -40.25 21.03 41.69
N ASP A 2 -40.85 21.27 40.52
CA ASP A 2 -41.05 20.19 39.53
C ASP A 2 -41.24 20.76 38.11
N SER A 3 -40.55 21.86 37.77
CA SER A 3 -40.70 22.53 36.46
C SER A 3 -39.38 22.83 35.73
N ALA A 4 -38.23 22.42 36.27
CA ALA A 4 -36.93 22.54 35.60
C ALA A 4 -36.51 21.23 34.91
N ALA A 5 -36.92 20.07 35.44
CA ALA A 5 -36.57 18.76 34.87
C ALA A 5 -37.40 18.37 33.63
N GLN A 6 -38.59 18.96 33.44
CA GLN A 6 -39.42 18.72 32.26
C GLN A 6 -39.08 19.59 31.05
N ARG A 7 -38.44 20.77 31.22
CA ARG A 7 -38.00 21.61 30.10
C ARG A 7 -36.76 21.08 29.39
N LEU A 8 -35.83 20.43 30.11
CA LEU A 8 -34.65 19.81 29.52
C LEU A 8 -34.93 18.49 28.75
N ARG A 9 -36.15 17.93 28.87
CA ARG A 9 -36.58 16.75 28.11
C ARG A 9 -37.37 17.07 26.84
N GLN A 10 -37.92 18.28 26.69
CA GLN A 10 -38.66 18.69 25.48
C GLN A 10 -37.79 19.42 24.44
N GLU A 11 -36.63 19.96 24.81
CA GLU A 11 -35.68 20.55 23.84
C GLU A 11 -34.75 19.53 23.16
N ARG A 12 -34.86 18.22 23.49
CA ARG A 12 -34.10 17.13 22.83
C ARG A 12 -34.88 16.39 21.73
N VAL A 13 -36.09 16.83 21.37
CA VAL A 13 -36.93 16.15 20.36
C VAL A 13 -37.25 17.04 19.14
N ALA A 14 -36.71 18.25 19.05
CA ALA A 14 -36.99 19.19 17.94
C ALA A 14 -35.79 19.47 17.01
N ASN A 15 -34.93 18.49 16.79
CA ASN A 15 -33.97 18.48 15.67
C ASN A 15 -33.79 17.03 15.18
N GLN A 16 -34.84 16.49 14.57
CA GLN A 16 -34.69 15.42 13.60
C GLN A 16 -34.31 16.09 12.26
N PRO A 17 -33.16 15.77 11.64
CA PRO A 17 -32.91 16.21 10.28
C PRO A 17 -33.89 15.49 9.36
N SER A 18 -34.59 16.27 8.56
CA SER A 18 -35.41 15.78 7.46
C SER A 18 -34.56 14.95 6.51
N SER A 19 -35.15 13.87 6.01
CA SER A 19 -34.61 13.05 4.93
C SER A 19 -34.46 13.88 3.64
N ASN A 20 -33.35 14.61 3.48
CA ASN A 20 -32.78 15.02 2.19
C ASN A 20 -31.46 15.79 2.22
N ASP A 21 -30.64 15.69 3.27
CA ASP A 21 -29.29 16.27 3.25
C ASP A 21 -28.22 15.16 3.19
N LYS A 22 -27.75 14.88 1.96
CA LYS A 22 -26.42 14.29 1.74
C LYS A 22 -25.38 15.37 2.06
N GLU A 23 -25.20 15.65 3.35
CA GLU A 23 -24.07 16.43 3.85
C GLU A 23 -22.97 15.46 4.31
N THR A 24 -21.84 15.57 3.62
CA THR A 24 -20.50 15.07 3.94
C THR A 24 -20.22 14.95 5.44
N ALA A 25 -20.22 13.72 5.97
CA ALA A 25 -19.72 13.45 7.32
C ALA A 25 -18.18 13.48 7.32
N MET A 26 -17.59 14.67 7.49
CA MET A 26 -16.16 14.81 7.74
C MET A 26 -15.85 14.38 9.18
N GLY A 27 -15.27 13.17 9.37
CA GLY A 27 -14.58 12.69 10.59
C GLY A 27 -15.34 12.71 11.95
N GLY A 28 -15.20 11.68 12.79
CA GLY A 28 -15.76 11.73 14.15
C GLY A 28 -15.88 10.41 14.90
N LEU A 29 -16.16 10.50 16.20
CA LEU A 29 -16.36 9.35 17.08
C LEU A 29 -17.81 8.82 17.00
N VAL A 30 -17.97 7.50 17.00
CA VAL A 30 -19.25 6.80 16.92
C VAL A 30 -19.36 5.81 18.07
N ASN A 31 -20.38 5.96 18.90
CA ASN A 31 -20.70 4.96 19.92
C ASN A 31 -21.43 3.77 19.29
N LYS A 32 -21.02 2.55 19.66
CA LYS A 32 -21.67 1.30 19.27
C LYS A 32 -21.99 0.47 20.51
N SER A 33 -23.24 0.04 20.59
CA SER A 33 -23.69 -0.92 21.59
C SER A 33 -23.30 -2.35 21.19
N LEU A 34 -22.79 -3.11 22.16
CA LEU A 34 -22.69 -4.56 22.11
C LEU A 34 -24.03 -5.20 22.49
N GLU A 35 -24.19 -6.50 22.26
CA GLU A 35 -25.39 -7.30 22.55
C GLU A 35 -25.73 -7.30 24.04
N ASN A 36 -24.73 -7.28 24.91
CA ASN A 36 -24.89 -7.18 26.36
C ASN A 36 -25.21 -5.76 26.87
N GLY A 37 -25.25 -4.76 25.97
CA GLY A 37 -25.54 -3.36 26.28
C GLY A 37 -24.32 -2.50 26.59
N GLU A 38 -23.13 -3.08 26.74
CA GLU A 38 -21.87 -2.35 26.86
C GLU A 38 -21.62 -1.49 25.61
N GLN A 39 -20.78 -0.47 25.76
CA GLN A 39 -20.51 0.51 24.70
C GLN A 39 -19.04 0.51 24.34
N VAL A 40 -18.77 0.63 23.04
CA VAL A 40 -17.44 0.93 22.51
C VAL A 40 -17.50 2.21 21.67
N VAL A 41 -16.37 2.91 21.59
CA VAL A 41 -16.24 4.13 20.80
C VAL A 41 -15.36 3.83 19.59
N LEU A 42 -15.94 3.89 18.39
CA LEU A 42 -15.23 3.69 17.13
C LEU A 42 -14.97 5.04 16.44
N ALA A 43 -14.07 5.07 15.46
CA ALA A 43 -13.78 6.27 14.69
C ALA A 43 -14.23 6.16 13.23
N ASN A 44 -14.90 7.20 12.75
CA ASN A 44 -14.92 7.58 11.33
C ASN A 44 -13.74 8.53 11.08
N TRP A 45 -13.09 8.39 9.95
CA TRP A 45 -12.05 9.33 9.53
C TRP A 45 -12.14 9.56 8.02
N ASP A 46 -12.41 10.82 7.63
CA ASP A 46 -12.69 11.20 6.25
C ASP A 46 -13.72 10.27 5.57
N GLN A 47 -13.33 9.59 4.49
CA GLN A 47 -14.15 8.61 3.78
C GLN A 47 -14.23 7.22 4.43
N TYR A 48 -13.41 6.96 5.45
CA TYR A 48 -13.32 5.66 6.10
C TYR A 48 -14.28 5.59 7.29
N ALA A 49 -15.25 4.70 7.20
CA ALA A 49 -16.13 4.32 8.30
C ALA A 49 -15.59 3.05 9.00
N PRO A 50 -15.96 2.81 10.28
CA PRO A 50 -15.70 1.52 10.93
C PRO A 50 -16.23 0.37 10.08
N SER A 51 -15.41 -0.67 9.96
CA SER A 51 -15.73 -1.86 9.19
C SER A 51 -17.07 -2.45 9.61
N GLN A 52 -17.93 -2.74 8.62
CA GLN A 52 -19.19 -3.43 8.86
C GLN A 52 -18.97 -4.94 8.80
N HIS A 53 -19.35 -5.65 9.85
CA HIS A 53 -19.13 -7.10 9.93
C HIS A 53 -20.28 -7.89 9.32
N GLY A 54 -19.94 -8.87 8.47
CA GLY A 54 -20.87 -9.81 7.88
C GLY A 54 -21.48 -10.80 8.89
N ALA A 55 -22.38 -11.68 8.42
CA ALA A 55 -22.97 -12.72 9.26
C ALA A 55 -21.91 -13.68 9.84
N GLU A 56 -20.87 -14.01 9.06
CA GLU A 56 -19.81 -14.93 9.48
C GLU A 56 -19.15 -14.54 10.82
N LEU A 57 -18.79 -13.26 10.98
CA LEU A 57 -18.16 -12.79 12.23
C LEU A 57 -19.17 -12.58 13.35
N ARG A 58 -20.44 -12.30 13.04
CA ARG A 58 -21.50 -12.14 14.03
C ARG A 58 -21.94 -13.47 14.62
N ASP A 59 -21.98 -14.51 13.80
CA ASP A 59 -22.42 -15.85 14.21
C ASP A 59 -21.28 -16.67 14.84
N ARG A 60 -20.02 -16.26 14.60
CA ARG A 60 -18.84 -16.91 15.18
C ARG A 60 -18.60 -16.42 16.61
N ALA A 61 -18.86 -17.30 17.58
CA ALA A 61 -18.60 -17.04 18.99
C ALA A 61 -17.15 -16.65 19.27
N TRP A 62 -16.96 -15.67 20.15
CA TRP A 62 -15.66 -15.31 20.70
C TRP A 62 -15.28 -16.28 21.82
N ASN A 63 -14.02 -16.68 21.89
CA ASN A 63 -13.49 -17.46 22.98
C ASN A 63 -12.25 -16.76 23.55
N ALA A 64 -12.15 -16.62 24.88
CA ALA A 64 -11.00 -16.00 25.53
C ALA A 64 -9.64 -16.68 25.21
N ALA A 65 -9.67 -17.94 24.79
CA ALA A 65 -8.50 -18.68 24.30
C ALA A 65 -8.07 -18.28 22.87
N ASN A 66 -8.88 -17.53 22.12
CA ASN A 66 -8.50 -17.04 20.80
C ASN A 66 -7.18 -16.26 20.86
N SER A 67 -6.33 -16.48 19.86
CA SER A 67 -5.16 -15.65 19.60
C SER A 67 -5.59 -14.30 19.00
N ARG A 68 -4.62 -13.42 18.77
CA ARG A 68 -4.84 -12.19 17.99
C ARG A 68 -5.21 -12.49 16.53
N THR A 69 -4.95 -13.71 16.03
CA THR A 69 -5.23 -14.13 14.66
C THR A 69 -6.68 -13.86 14.29
N GLY A 70 -6.88 -13.05 13.25
CA GLY A 70 -8.20 -12.63 12.77
C GLY A 70 -8.68 -11.30 13.35
N LEU A 71 -8.06 -10.73 14.38
CA LEU A 71 -8.31 -9.35 14.83
C LEU A 71 -7.36 -8.38 14.13
N ALA A 72 -7.91 -7.26 13.67
CA ALA A 72 -7.16 -6.19 13.03
C ALA A 72 -7.74 -4.83 13.39
N PHE A 73 -6.91 -3.78 13.31
CA PHE A 73 -7.41 -2.42 13.35
C PHE A 73 -8.17 -2.10 12.06
N TYR A 74 -9.23 -1.31 12.16
CA TYR A 74 -9.89 -0.73 11.00
C TYR A 74 -9.03 0.38 10.42
N GLU A 75 -9.13 0.58 9.11
CA GLU A 75 -8.46 1.69 8.44
C GLU A 75 -8.88 3.04 9.06
N SER A 76 -10.18 3.21 9.34
CA SER A 76 -10.70 4.42 9.99
C SER A 76 -10.10 4.64 11.40
N THR A 77 -9.85 3.57 12.15
CA THR A 77 -9.19 3.62 13.46
C THR A 77 -7.73 4.02 13.31
N VAL A 78 -6.99 3.39 12.39
CA VAL A 78 -5.56 3.69 12.16
C VAL A 78 -5.38 5.15 11.78
N GLN A 79 -6.15 5.62 10.80
CA GLN A 79 -6.07 6.99 10.31
C GLN A 79 -6.47 8.01 11.40
N PHE A 80 -7.55 7.75 12.13
CA PHE A 80 -7.94 8.61 13.27
C PHE A 80 -6.86 8.68 14.34
N MET A 81 -6.27 7.55 14.72
CA MET A 81 -5.28 7.50 15.80
C MET A 81 -3.96 8.19 15.42
N ARG A 82 -3.52 8.05 14.17
CA ARG A 82 -2.27 8.66 13.67
C ARG A 82 -2.40 10.15 13.38
N ASN A 83 -3.60 10.64 13.12
CA ASN A 83 -3.86 12.04 12.77
C ASN A 83 -4.56 12.76 13.93
N ASP A 84 -5.89 12.72 13.99
CA ASP A 84 -6.71 13.51 14.92
C ASP A 84 -6.41 13.24 16.40
N TRP A 85 -6.19 11.97 16.78
CA TRP A 85 -5.84 11.64 18.15
C TRP A 85 -4.45 12.15 18.49
N ALA A 86 -3.46 11.93 17.61
CA ALA A 86 -2.09 12.38 17.82
C ALA A 86 -2.02 13.93 17.87
N GLU A 87 -2.78 14.62 17.04
CA GLU A 87 -2.86 16.08 17.04
C GLU A 87 -3.31 16.63 18.40
N LYS A 88 -4.29 15.97 19.02
CA LYS A 88 -4.84 16.36 20.33
C LYS A 88 -3.93 15.98 21.50
N ASN A 89 -3.15 14.90 21.38
CA ASN A 89 -2.45 14.30 22.52
C ASN A 89 -0.91 14.40 22.46
N MET A 90 -0.33 14.75 21.31
CA MET A 90 1.13 14.69 21.07
C MET A 90 1.73 16.03 20.59
N SER A 91 1.14 17.18 20.97
CA SER A 91 1.73 18.52 20.80
C SER A 91 2.41 18.75 19.43
N PRO A 92 1.66 18.71 18.31
CA PRO A 92 2.24 18.72 16.98
C PRO A 92 2.94 20.04 16.65
N GLN A 93 3.96 19.96 15.80
CA GLN A 93 4.63 21.09 15.18
C GLN A 93 4.58 20.95 13.66
N HIS A 94 4.17 22.02 13.00
CA HIS A 94 4.08 22.07 11.55
C HIS A 94 5.38 22.64 10.98
N ILE A 95 6.14 21.81 10.29
CA ILE A 95 7.34 22.23 9.57
C ILE A 95 6.92 22.63 8.16
N LYS A 96 7.12 23.90 7.82
CA LYS A 96 6.91 24.43 6.47
C LYS A 96 8.23 24.46 5.74
N GLY A 97 8.36 23.63 4.71
CA GLY A 97 9.43 23.70 3.72
C GLY A 97 9.07 24.67 2.59
N SER A 98 9.99 24.81 1.62
CA SER A 98 9.75 25.59 0.40
C SER A 98 8.73 24.95 -0.53
N THR A 99 8.60 23.62 -0.48
CA THR A 99 7.73 22.81 -1.36
C THR A 99 6.83 21.83 -0.62
N ASP A 100 7.14 21.52 0.65
CA ASP A 100 6.51 20.44 1.41
C ASP A 100 6.16 20.89 2.82
N ASN A 101 5.04 20.39 3.36
CA ASN A 101 4.65 20.60 4.74
C ASN A 101 4.58 19.25 5.45
N VAL A 102 5.07 19.18 6.70
CA VAL A 102 4.98 17.97 7.52
C VAL A 102 4.59 18.33 8.95
N ALA A 103 3.68 17.54 9.53
CA ALA A 103 3.37 17.58 10.94
C ALA A 103 4.27 16.58 11.68
N LEU A 104 4.95 17.06 12.71
CA LEU A 104 5.75 16.24 13.62
C LEU A 104 5.07 16.23 14.98
N TYR A 105 4.88 15.04 15.54
CA TYR A 105 4.22 14.78 16.81
C TYR A 105 5.27 14.45 17.87
N TYR A 106 5.17 15.13 19.01
CA TYR A 106 6.06 14.96 20.14
C TYR A 106 5.52 13.93 21.14
N SER A 107 6.31 12.92 21.43
CA SER A 107 6.02 11.96 22.49
C SER A 107 6.67 12.43 23.79
N ASN A 108 5.86 12.87 24.76
CA ASN A 108 6.35 13.22 26.10
C ASN A 108 7.00 12.03 26.82
N GLU A 109 6.48 10.81 26.61
CA GLU A 109 6.97 9.59 27.26
C GLU A 109 8.42 9.30 26.84
N THR A 110 8.70 9.42 25.54
CA THR A 110 10.00 9.06 24.96
C THR A 110 10.90 10.27 24.67
N ASN A 111 10.40 11.50 24.83
CA ASN A 111 11.12 12.75 24.55
C ASN A 111 11.66 12.79 23.11
N THR A 112 10.82 12.46 22.13
CA THR A 112 11.18 12.36 20.70
C THR A 112 10.05 12.85 19.77
N TRP A 113 10.42 13.18 18.53
CA TRP A 113 9.54 13.71 17.48
C TRP A 113 9.38 12.73 16.31
N HIS A 114 8.15 12.61 15.81
CA HIS A 114 7.78 11.58 14.84
C HIS A 114 6.77 12.10 13.80
N THR A 115 6.84 11.62 12.57
CA THR A 115 5.69 11.76 11.65
C THR A 115 4.55 10.81 12.02
N ALA A 116 3.34 11.08 11.51
CA ALA A 116 2.17 10.21 11.71
C ALA A 116 2.46 8.74 11.35
N ASP A 117 3.22 8.51 10.27
CA ASP A 117 3.65 7.17 9.81
C ASP A 117 4.56 6.41 10.79
N ALA A 118 5.25 7.15 11.67
CA ALA A 118 6.10 6.56 12.70
C ALA A 118 5.31 6.19 13.97
N LEU A 119 4.00 6.45 14.01
CA LEU A 119 3.15 6.14 15.15
C LEU A 119 2.49 4.76 14.99
N ASP A 120 2.63 3.94 16.02
CA ASP A 120 1.88 2.70 16.19
C ASP A 120 0.64 2.93 17.05
N VAL A 121 -0.45 2.25 16.68
CA VAL A 121 -1.64 2.15 17.51
C VAL A 121 -1.47 0.95 18.44
N ASP A 122 -1.64 1.19 19.74
CA ASP A 122 -1.59 0.16 20.75
C ASP A 122 -2.71 0.34 21.78
N HIS A 123 -3.00 -0.72 22.53
CA HIS A 123 -4.01 -0.68 23.57
C HIS A 123 -3.43 -0.12 24.89
N ILE A 124 -4.24 0.66 25.60
CA ILE A 124 -3.91 1.16 26.95
C ILE A 124 -3.97 -0.02 27.94
N THR A 125 -5.10 -0.74 27.94
CA THR A 125 -5.26 -2.01 28.65
C THR A 125 -5.02 -3.14 27.64
N PRO A 126 -4.22 -4.18 27.97
CA PRO A 126 -3.98 -5.30 27.07
C PRO A 126 -5.28 -5.83 26.47
N TRP A 127 -5.36 -5.88 25.14
CA TRP A 127 -6.61 -6.09 24.40
C TRP A 127 -7.44 -7.28 24.91
N LYS A 128 -6.81 -8.41 25.29
CA LYS A 128 -7.53 -9.56 25.87
C LYS A 128 -8.29 -9.21 27.14
N LYS A 129 -7.68 -8.43 28.02
CA LYS A 129 -8.31 -7.97 29.28
C LYS A 129 -9.44 -7.00 28.98
N HIS A 130 -9.28 -6.13 27.97
CA HIS A 130 -10.33 -5.21 27.53
C HIS A 130 -11.55 -5.96 26.97
N LEU A 131 -11.33 -6.90 26.05
CA LEU A 131 -12.41 -7.73 25.49
C LEU A 131 -13.12 -8.58 26.55
N GLN A 132 -12.37 -9.08 27.54
CA GLN A 132 -12.95 -9.80 28.67
C GLN A 132 -13.80 -8.87 29.55
N ALA A 133 -13.36 -7.63 29.77
CA ALA A 133 -14.12 -6.64 30.55
C ALA A 133 -15.40 -6.20 29.82
N LEU A 134 -15.36 -6.12 28.49
CA LEU A 134 -16.53 -5.85 27.64
C LEU A 134 -17.47 -7.05 27.51
N ASP A 135 -17.08 -8.25 27.97
CA ASP A 135 -17.83 -9.50 27.85
C ASP A 135 -18.37 -9.75 26.43
N VAL A 136 -17.48 -9.62 25.43
CA VAL A 136 -17.84 -9.73 24.01
C VAL A 136 -18.33 -11.15 23.66
N ALA A 137 -19.45 -11.24 22.95
CA ALA A 137 -20.12 -12.51 22.65
C ALA A 137 -19.56 -13.20 21.40
N ASN A 138 -19.20 -12.42 20.37
CA ASN A 138 -18.84 -12.93 19.05
C ASN A 138 -17.62 -12.19 18.46
N MET A 139 -17.10 -12.70 17.34
CA MET A 139 -15.94 -12.12 16.68
C MET A 139 -16.20 -10.68 16.21
N ALA A 140 -17.40 -10.34 15.78
CA ALA A 140 -17.73 -8.97 15.38
C ALA A 140 -17.61 -7.98 16.55
N GLU A 141 -18.08 -8.36 17.73
CA GLU A 141 -17.89 -7.56 18.95
C GLU A 141 -16.43 -7.53 19.41
N ALA A 142 -15.71 -8.63 19.28
CA ALA A 142 -14.28 -8.66 19.56
C ALA A 142 -13.51 -7.68 18.65
N HIS A 143 -13.85 -7.59 17.36
CA HIS A 143 -13.29 -6.58 16.46
C HIS A 143 -13.64 -5.16 16.88
N MET A 144 -14.89 -4.90 17.28
CA MET A 144 -15.32 -3.59 17.74
C MET A 144 -14.60 -3.18 19.03
N GLY A 145 -14.52 -4.06 20.03
CA GLY A 145 -13.75 -3.82 21.26
C GLY A 145 -12.25 -3.68 21.02
N TYR A 146 -11.70 -4.40 20.03
CA TYR A 146 -10.30 -4.26 19.63
C TYR A 146 -10.00 -2.89 19.02
N ASN A 147 -11.01 -2.26 18.42
CA ASN A 147 -10.96 -0.95 17.77
C ASN A 147 -11.56 0.17 18.63
N ASP A 148 -11.86 -0.10 19.90
CA ASP A 148 -12.42 0.87 20.82
C ASP A 148 -11.39 1.96 21.15
N VAL A 149 -11.51 3.12 20.52
CA VAL A 149 -10.57 4.25 20.63
C VAL A 149 -10.45 4.78 22.06
N ALA A 150 -11.41 4.47 22.95
CA ALA A 150 -11.30 4.79 24.37
C ALA A 150 -10.22 3.97 25.08
N ASN A 151 -9.85 2.79 24.55
CA ASN A 151 -8.77 1.94 25.05
C ASN A 151 -7.53 1.95 24.14
N LEU A 152 -7.41 2.91 23.21
CA LEU A 152 -6.25 3.03 22.32
C LEU A 152 -5.38 4.23 22.65
N ARG A 153 -4.10 4.12 22.28
CA ARG A 153 -3.11 5.18 22.32
C ARG A 153 -2.20 5.12 21.08
N ALA A 154 -1.65 6.25 20.68
CA ALA A 154 -0.59 6.29 19.67
C ALA A 154 0.78 6.46 20.34
N LEU A 155 1.76 5.67 19.89
CA LEU A 155 3.11 5.62 20.44
C LEU A 155 4.15 5.64 19.32
N PRO A 156 5.37 6.12 19.55
CA PRO A 156 6.44 5.96 18.57
C PRO A 156 6.77 4.48 18.33
N SER A 157 6.86 4.10 17.08
CA SER A 157 7.01 2.71 16.67
C SER A 157 8.34 2.09 17.06
N PHE A 158 9.44 2.85 16.99
CA PHE A 158 10.76 2.36 17.41
C PHE A 158 10.76 1.93 18.88
N TYR A 159 9.99 2.63 19.72
CA TYR A 159 9.80 2.29 21.12
C TYR A 159 8.87 1.09 21.27
N ASN A 160 7.73 1.08 20.59
CA ASN A 160 6.76 -0.01 20.65
C ASN A 160 7.36 -1.37 20.27
N ARG A 161 8.14 -1.41 19.18
CA ARG A 161 8.83 -2.62 18.69
C ARG A 161 9.94 -3.13 19.62
N ALA A 162 10.51 -2.25 20.43
CA ALA A 162 11.62 -2.56 21.33
C ALA A 162 11.24 -2.38 22.80
N ARG A 163 9.93 -2.46 23.12
CA ARG A 163 9.34 -2.05 24.40
C ARG A 163 10.09 -2.61 25.59
N ASP A 164 10.29 -3.93 25.67
CA ASP A 164 11.00 -4.58 26.78
C ASP A 164 12.41 -4.04 27.02
N SER A 165 13.11 -3.61 25.97
CA SER A 165 14.45 -3.05 26.08
C SER A 165 14.45 -1.54 26.32
N GLY A 166 13.44 -0.83 25.79
CA GLY A 166 13.26 0.61 25.95
C GLY A 166 12.73 0.95 27.34
N GLU A 167 11.68 0.26 27.80
CA GLU A 167 11.09 0.41 29.13
C GLU A 167 12.14 0.23 30.22
N LYS A 168 13.00 -0.80 30.13
CA LYS A 168 14.08 -0.99 31.10
C LYS A 168 15.01 0.22 31.22
N VAL A 169 15.35 0.87 30.10
CA VAL A 169 16.23 2.06 30.11
C VAL A 169 15.46 3.28 30.64
N LEU A 170 14.20 3.46 30.22
CA LEU A 170 13.33 4.54 30.69
C LEU A 170 13.04 4.46 32.18
N GLU A 171 12.68 3.29 32.70
CA GLU A 171 12.39 3.07 34.11
C GLU A 171 13.62 3.27 35.00
N GLN A 172 14.80 2.84 34.54
CA GLN A 172 16.04 2.93 35.31
C GLN A 172 16.66 4.33 35.30
N HIS A 173 16.54 5.06 34.20
CA HIS A 173 17.30 6.30 34.01
C HIS A 173 16.44 7.54 33.72
N GLY A 174 15.21 7.37 33.22
CA GLY A 174 14.34 8.44 32.76
C GLY A 174 14.62 8.89 31.32
N ASN A 175 13.63 9.53 30.70
CA ASN A 175 13.64 9.99 29.29
C ASN A 175 14.53 11.22 29.02
N GLU A 176 15.06 11.87 30.05
CA GLU A 176 16.04 12.96 29.93
C GLU A 176 17.48 12.47 30.13
N SER A 177 17.69 11.19 30.44
CA SER A 177 19.01 10.65 30.75
C SER A 177 19.91 10.49 29.51
N PRO A 178 21.24 10.63 29.65
CA PRO A 178 22.18 10.31 28.59
C PRO A 178 22.06 8.87 28.07
N GLN A 179 21.70 7.92 28.94
CA GLN A 179 21.48 6.52 28.60
C GLN A 179 20.31 6.36 27.65
N TRP A 180 19.18 7.03 27.95
CA TRP A 180 18.03 7.06 27.07
C TRP A 180 18.33 7.78 25.75
N GLN A 181 18.97 8.94 25.80
CA GLN A 181 19.34 9.70 24.60
C GLN A 181 20.26 8.91 23.66
N LYS A 182 21.21 8.15 24.24
CA LYS A 182 22.02 7.19 23.47
C LYS A 182 21.16 6.08 22.86
N TRP A 183 20.26 5.49 23.65
CA TRP A 183 19.38 4.41 23.19
C TRP A 183 18.49 4.83 22.01
N VAL A 184 17.97 6.06 22.07
CA VAL A 184 17.21 6.72 20.99
C VAL A 184 18.11 6.95 19.78
N LYS A 185 19.28 7.59 19.98
CA LYS A 185 20.23 7.90 18.88
C LYS A 185 20.65 6.64 18.13
N ASP A 186 20.91 5.54 18.83
CA ASP A 186 21.32 4.27 18.22
C ASP A 186 20.22 3.63 17.34
N ARG A 187 18.95 4.05 17.47
CA ARG A 187 17.81 3.45 16.73
C ARG A 187 17.25 4.36 15.66
N ILE A 188 17.07 5.64 15.98
CA ILE A 188 16.38 6.60 15.12
C ILE A 188 17.25 7.82 14.77
N GLY A 189 18.46 7.89 15.30
CA GLY A 189 19.42 8.93 14.92
C GLY A 189 19.92 8.74 13.50
N TYR A 190 20.27 9.84 12.84
CA TYR A 190 20.95 9.84 11.55
C TYR A 190 21.89 11.03 11.47
N ASP A 191 23.13 10.79 11.05
CA ASP A 191 24.13 11.83 10.84
C ASP A 191 24.34 12.03 9.34
N HIS A 192 23.76 13.10 8.81
CA HIS A 192 23.84 13.46 7.39
C HIS A 192 25.20 14.06 7.00
N THR A 193 26.10 14.30 7.97
CA THR A 193 27.45 14.82 7.71
C THR A 193 28.47 13.71 7.49
N VAL A 194 28.11 12.47 7.82
CA VAL A 194 28.90 11.27 7.56
C VAL A 194 28.55 10.73 6.18
N ASP A 195 29.57 10.32 5.43
CA ASP A 195 29.37 9.63 4.15
C ASP A 195 28.94 8.17 4.40
N HIS A 196 27.81 7.78 3.80
CA HIS A 196 27.26 6.44 3.85
C HIS A 196 27.53 5.75 2.51
N PRO A 197 28.54 4.86 2.43
CA PRO A 197 28.97 4.28 1.16
C PRO A 197 27.88 3.41 0.53
N ALA A 198 27.73 3.53 -0.79
CA ALA A 198 26.81 2.72 -1.57
C ALA A 198 27.04 1.22 -1.36
N PHE A 199 25.93 0.47 -1.29
CA PHE A 199 25.96 -0.99 -1.28
C PHE A 199 26.51 -1.51 -2.60
N ASP A 200 27.49 -2.41 -2.53
CA ASP A 200 28.09 -3.06 -3.68
C ASP A 200 27.62 -4.52 -3.74
N PRO A 201 26.77 -4.90 -4.70
CA PRO A 201 26.27 -6.26 -4.85
C PRO A 201 27.37 -7.32 -5.04
N GLN A 202 28.58 -6.92 -5.47
CA GLN A 202 29.70 -7.84 -5.67
C GLN A 202 30.46 -8.11 -4.37
N THR A 203 30.54 -7.14 -3.45
CA THR A 203 31.38 -7.22 -2.25
C THR A 203 30.60 -7.26 -0.94
N ASP A 204 29.38 -6.72 -0.90
CA ASP A 204 28.50 -6.65 0.27
C ASP A 204 27.40 -7.73 0.30
N LYS A 205 27.63 -8.83 -0.42
CA LYS A 205 26.69 -9.96 -0.56
C LYS A 205 26.10 -10.41 0.78
N ALA A 206 24.85 -10.87 0.73
CA ALA A 206 24.18 -11.49 1.87
C ALA A 206 25.01 -12.65 2.44
N ARG A 207 25.16 -12.70 3.77
CA ARG A 207 25.91 -13.75 4.45
C ARG A 207 25.12 -15.05 4.37
N ARG A 208 25.63 -16.00 3.61
CA ARG A 208 25.06 -17.35 3.51
C ARG A 208 25.52 -18.22 4.66
N THR A 209 24.59 -18.96 5.25
CA THR A 209 24.86 -19.97 6.28
C THR A 209 24.61 -21.36 5.73
N ILE A 210 25.16 -22.39 6.39
CA ILE A 210 24.94 -23.80 6.01
C ILE A 210 23.43 -24.15 6.00
N ALA A 211 22.60 -23.55 6.86
CA ALA A 211 21.13 -23.73 6.82
C ALA A 211 20.47 -23.17 5.57
N THR A 212 21.11 -22.22 4.86
CA THR A 212 20.51 -21.59 3.67
C THR A 212 21.01 -22.21 2.36
N THR A 213 22.28 -22.62 2.29
CA THR A 213 22.90 -23.12 1.05
C THR A 213 22.54 -24.55 0.65
N GLY A 214 22.08 -25.39 1.59
CA GLY A 214 21.77 -26.80 1.31
C GLY A 214 20.31 -27.19 1.45
N GLN A 215 19.43 -26.26 1.78
CA GLN A 215 18.02 -26.54 2.02
C GLN A 215 17.18 -26.24 0.78
N PRO A 216 16.32 -27.16 0.33
CA PRO A 216 15.34 -26.86 -0.70
C PRO A 216 14.33 -25.84 -0.18
N TRP A 217 13.87 -24.96 -1.06
CA TRP A 217 12.69 -24.13 -0.83
C TRP A 217 11.45 -24.97 -1.17
N THR A 218 10.63 -25.28 -0.18
CA THR A 218 9.43 -26.12 -0.33
C THR A 218 8.15 -25.30 -0.15
N GLN A 219 6.99 -25.93 -0.34
CA GLN A 219 5.68 -25.30 -0.12
C GLN A 219 5.41 -24.95 1.35
N ASP A 220 6.17 -25.53 2.27
CA ASP A 220 6.07 -25.23 3.71
C ASP A 220 6.83 -23.96 4.08
N ASN A 221 7.71 -23.47 3.21
CA ASN A 221 8.45 -22.24 3.46
C ASN A 221 7.60 -21.00 3.17
N THR A 222 7.68 -20.02 4.07
CA THR A 222 7.00 -18.72 3.91
C THR A 222 7.99 -17.57 3.95
N ARG A 223 7.52 -16.35 3.73
CA ARG A 223 8.36 -15.15 3.87
C ARG A 223 9.02 -15.05 5.26
N SER A 224 8.41 -15.61 6.30
CA SER A 224 8.98 -15.66 7.66
C SER A 224 10.30 -16.44 7.75
N ASP A 225 10.56 -17.32 6.77
CA ASP A 225 11.85 -18.02 6.63
C ASP A 225 12.97 -17.14 6.08
N LEU A 226 12.64 -15.94 5.63
CA LEU A 226 13.53 -14.99 4.98
C LEU A 226 13.77 -13.79 5.88
N SER A 227 14.96 -13.20 5.76
CA SER A 227 15.28 -11.97 6.46
C SER A 227 16.21 -11.10 5.62
N PHE A 228 16.14 -9.79 5.84
CA PHE A 228 17.12 -8.89 5.25
C PHE A 228 18.49 -9.14 5.89
N ASP A 229 19.51 -9.26 5.04
CA ASP A 229 20.89 -9.39 5.48
C ASP A 229 21.34 -8.14 6.27
N THR A 230 22.25 -8.35 7.22
CA THR A 230 22.82 -7.27 8.03
C THR A 230 23.42 -6.15 7.16
N ARG A 231 24.10 -6.46 6.05
CA ARG A 231 24.64 -5.45 5.13
C ARG A 231 23.55 -4.69 4.38
N VAL A 232 22.43 -5.33 4.06
CA VAL A 232 21.27 -4.65 3.49
C VAL A 232 20.65 -3.70 4.53
N LYS A 233 20.46 -4.17 5.77
CA LYS A 233 19.93 -3.37 6.88
C LYS A 233 20.85 -2.22 7.32
N ASP A 234 22.16 -2.40 7.25
CA ASP A 234 23.12 -1.46 7.83
C ASP A 234 23.83 -0.58 6.78
N LYS A 235 24.05 -1.07 5.57
CA LYS A 235 24.79 -0.34 4.53
C LYS A 235 23.85 0.18 3.45
N TRP A 236 23.05 -0.70 2.85
CA TRP A 236 22.10 -0.26 1.82
C TRP A 236 21.08 0.71 2.39
N PHE A 237 20.47 0.40 3.55
CA PHE A 237 19.49 1.27 4.19
C PHE A 237 20.03 2.67 4.51
N GLU A 238 21.22 2.76 5.13
CA GLU A 238 21.85 4.05 5.45
C GLU A 238 22.21 4.85 4.20
N HIS A 239 22.68 4.19 3.15
CA HIS A 239 22.92 4.84 1.87
C HIS A 239 21.62 5.36 1.23
N GLN A 240 20.53 4.59 1.28
CA GLN A 240 19.22 5.04 0.78
C GLN A 240 18.65 6.19 1.62
N LEU A 241 18.95 6.24 2.92
CA LEU A 241 18.63 7.40 3.76
C LEU A 241 19.43 8.63 3.32
N GLN A 242 20.70 8.48 2.93
CA GLN A 242 21.47 9.58 2.35
C GLN A 242 20.84 10.10 1.05
N GLU A 243 20.42 9.21 0.15
CA GLU A 243 19.76 9.61 -1.11
C GLU A 243 18.39 10.26 -0.90
N SER A 244 17.65 9.84 0.13
CA SER A 244 16.30 10.35 0.44
C SER A 244 16.28 11.52 1.42
N PHE A 245 17.43 11.91 1.98
CA PHE A 245 17.52 12.98 2.97
C PHE A 245 17.04 14.32 2.42
N ALA A 246 16.06 14.91 3.08
CA ALA A 246 15.42 16.16 2.66
C ALA A 246 15.82 17.36 3.52
N GLY A 247 16.37 17.11 4.72
CA GLY A 247 16.81 18.16 5.64
C GLY A 247 16.59 17.79 7.10
N THR A 248 16.78 18.78 7.97
CA THR A 248 16.67 18.61 9.42
C THR A 248 15.77 19.69 10.02
N ALA A 249 14.76 19.27 10.79
CA ALA A 249 13.96 20.18 11.60
C ALA A 249 14.61 20.36 12.99
N LYS A 250 14.70 21.60 13.46
CA LYS A 250 15.15 21.92 14.83
C LYS A 250 13.93 22.18 15.69
N LEU A 251 13.65 21.27 16.62
CA LEU A 251 12.41 21.27 17.39
C LEU A 251 12.68 21.30 18.89
N PRO A 252 11.81 21.93 19.70
CA PRO A 252 11.98 21.94 21.15
C PRO A 252 11.82 20.53 21.73
N CYS A 253 12.59 20.20 22.75
CA CYS A 253 12.45 18.93 23.49
C CYS A 253 12.66 19.16 25.00
N ALA A 254 12.45 18.11 25.80
CA ALA A 254 12.73 18.16 27.23
C ALA A 254 14.24 17.94 27.51
N PRO A 255 14.82 18.61 28.52
CA PRO A 255 14.20 19.60 29.40
C PRO A 255 13.98 20.94 28.69
N LYS A 256 12.99 21.72 29.17
CA LYS A 256 12.56 22.99 28.57
C LYS A 256 13.75 23.90 28.21
N GLY A 257 13.82 24.30 26.94
CA GLY A 257 14.92 25.10 26.39
C GLY A 257 15.93 24.29 25.57
N SER A 258 15.83 22.96 25.61
CA SER A 258 16.59 22.05 24.74
C SER A 258 15.95 21.95 23.36
N THR A 259 16.77 21.63 22.36
CA THR A 259 16.31 21.37 20.99
C THR A 259 16.84 20.04 20.50
N GLN A 260 16.00 19.30 19.77
CA GLN A 260 16.34 18.10 19.04
C GLN A 260 16.45 18.40 17.54
N GLU A 261 17.47 17.85 16.90
CA GLU A 261 17.57 17.80 15.45
C GLU A 261 16.86 16.54 14.95
N VAL A 262 15.84 16.73 14.11
CA VAL A 262 14.98 15.67 13.58
C VAL A 262 15.24 15.55 12.07
N PRO A 263 15.96 14.50 11.63
CA PRO A 263 16.22 14.28 10.22
C PRO A 263 14.94 13.84 9.50
N LEU A 264 14.71 14.42 8.31
CA LEU A 264 13.55 14.16 7.47
C LEU A 264 13.99 13.55 6.14
N PHE A 265 13.21 12.59 5.67
CA PHE A 265 13.48 11.80 4.48
C PHE A 265 12.25 11.74 3.59
N ARG A 266 12.45 11.59 2.28
CA ARG A 266 11.35 11.38 1.34
C ARG A 266 11.02 9.89 1.22
N CYS A 267 9.78 9.53 1.47
CA CYS A 267 9.26 8.22 1.11
C CYS A 267 9.35 8.02 -0.41
N SER A 268 9.96 6.92 -0.86
CA SER A 268 10.13 6.66 -2.31
C SER A 268 8.83 6.42 -3.08
N VAL A 269 7.73 6.12 -2.37
CA VAL A 269 6.42 5.81 -2.97
C VAL A 269 5.51 7.03 -2.96
N THR A 270 5.38 7.70 -1.83
CA THR A 270 4.43 8.80 -1.65
C THR A 270 5.07 10.17 -1.84
N GLY A 271 6.41 10.26 -1.83
CA GLY A 271 7.15 11.52 -1.83
C GLY A 271 7.07 12.31 -0.52
N GLN A 272 6.24 11.88 0.44
CA GLN A 272 6.01 12.57 1.70
C GLN A 272 7.28 12.60 2.56
N LEU A 273 7.42 13.69 3.31
CA LEU A 273 8.45 13.81 4.33
C LEU A 273 8.08 12.96 5.55
N VAL A 274 9.01 12.11 5.96
CA VAL A 274 8.86 11.20 7.09
C VAL A 274 10.11 11.17 7.96
N THR A 275 9.97 10.82 9.24
CA THR A 275 11.12 10.57 10.12
C THR A 275 11.75 9.21 9.81
N ARG A 276 13.00 8.99 10.23
CA ARG A 276 13.73 7.73 9.98
C ARG A 276 12.94 6.49 10.41
N ASP A 277 12.29 6.55 11.56
CA ASP A 277 11.54 5.45 12.15
C ASP A 277 10.17 5.19 11.51
N ALA A 278 9.73 6.06 10.60
CA ALA A 278 8.61 5.82 9.71
C ALA A 278 9.02 5.05 8.45
N LEU A 279 10.32 4.81 8.21
CA LEU A 279 10.80 4.13 7.02
C LEU A 279 11.10 2.66 7.28
N ASP A 280 10.75 1.83 6.31
CA ASP A 280 11.09 0.41 6.27
C ASP A 280 11.62 0.03 4.87
N ILE A 281 12.21 -1.16 4.79
CA ILE A 281 12.62 -1.76 3.52
C ILE A 281 11.45 -2.51 2.93
N ASP A 282 11.06 -2.14 1.72
CA ASP A 282 10.04 -2.85 0.95
C ASP A 282 10.58 -3.25 -0.42
N HIS A 283 9.91 -4.21 -1.04
CA HIS A 283 10.18 -4.64 -2.40
C HIS A 283 9.40 -3.77 -3.40
N ARG A 284 10.08 -3.31 -4.45
CA ARG A 284 9.46 -2.57 -5.56
C ARG A 284 8.46 -3.44 -6.32
N VAL A 285 8.77 -4.74 -6.41
CA VAL A 285 7.90 -5.81 -6.91
C VAL A 285 7.61 -6.79 -5.77
N PRO A 286 6.34 -7.14 -5.49
CA PRO A 286 5.96 -8.12 -4.50
C PRO A 286 6.80 -9.37 -4.66
N PHE A 287 7.42 -9.78 -3.56
CA PHE A 287 8.35 -10.88 -3.55
C PHE A 287 7.70 -12.19 -4.05
N GLU A 288 6.41 -12.38 -3.78
CA GLU A 288 5.61 -13.52 -4.23
C GLU A 288 5.52 -13.60 -5.75
N THR A 289 5.49 -12.46 -6.44
CA THR A 289 5.48 -12.40 -7.91
C THR A 289 6.83 -12.87 -8.46
N ILE A 290 7.92 -12.39 -7.86
CA ILE A 290 9.28 -12.83 -8.23
C ILE A 290 9.46 -14.32 -7.93
N LEU A 291 9.00 -14.78 -6.77
CA LEU A 291 9.12 -16.17 -6.36
C LEU A 291 8.39 -17.10 -7.33
N LYS A 292 7.21 -16.71 -7.81
CA LYS A 292 6.46 -17.47 -8.82
C LYS A 292 7.25 -17.57 -10.13
N ASP A 293 7.74 -16.45 -10.66
CA ASP A 293 8.53 -16.43 -11.90
C ASP A 293 9.81 -17.29 -11.76
N LEU A 294 10.47 -17.24 -10.59
CA LEU A 294 11.62 -18.10 -10.30
C LEU A 294 11.26 -19.59 -10.26
N GLN A 295 10.12 -19.95 -9.69
CA GLN A 295 9.66 -21.34 -9.67
C GLN A 295 9.33 -21.86 -11.08
N GLU A 296 8.75 -21.02 -11.95
CA GLU A 296 8.46 -21.36 -13.35
C GLU A 296 9.74 -21.60 -14.16
N LYS A 297 10.79 -20.79 -13.92
CA LYS A 297 12.10 -20.90 -14.58
C LYS A 297 12.97 -22.02 -14.02
N HIS A 298 12.71 -22.46 -12.79
CA HIS A 298 13.45 -23.54 -12.13
C HIS A 298 12.52 -24.70 -11.74
N PRO A 299 12.02 -25.47 -12.72
CA PRO A 299 11.09 -26.60 -12.47
C PRO A 299 11.72 -27.74 -11.66
N GLN A 300 13.06 -27.77 -11.55
CA GLN A 300 13.80 -28.72 -10.72
C GLN A 300 13.83 -28.33 -9.22
N GLY A 301 13.24 -27.18 -8.87
CA GLY A 301 13.19 -26.64 -7.52
C GLY A 301 14.22 -25.54 -7.28
N LEU A 302 13.96 -24.76 -6.23
CA LEU A 302 14.82 -23.68 -5.73
C LEU A 302 15.45 -24.10 -4.40
N SER A 303 16.61 -23.55 -4.08
CA SER A 303 17.19 -23.58 -2.73
C SER A 303 16.77 -22.35 -1.93
N LYS A 304 16.75 -22.48 -0.59
CA LYS A 304 16.49 -21.34 0.31
C LYS A 304 17.48 -20.20 0.09
N ALA A 305 18.74 -20.48 -0.26
CA ALA A 305 19.72 -19.46 -0.61
C ALA A 305 19.35 -18.66 -1.87
N GLN A 306 18.83 -19.31 -2.92
CA GLN A 306 18.39 -18.62 -4.14
C GLN A 306 17.22 -17.68 -3.85
N VAL A 307 16.27 -18.15 -3.04
CA VAL A 307 15.10 -17.37 -2.63
C VAL A 307 15.51 -16.21 -1.72
N LEU A 308 16.47 -16.42 -0.81
CA LEU A 308 17.00 -15.38 0.06
C LEU A 308 17.80 -14.31 -0.70
N ASP A 309 18.56 -14.70 -1.72
CA ASP A 309 19.24 -13.77 -2.60
C ASP A 309 18.25 -12.89 -3.37
N ALA A 310 17.20 -13.50 -3.94
CA ALA A 310 16.14 -12.74 -4.61
C ALA A 310 15.40 -11.80 -3.63
N TYR A 311 15.22 -12.22 -2.38
CA TYR A 311 14.61 -11.40 -1.33
C TYR A 311 15.49 -10.20 -0.94
N ASN A 312 16.81 -10.35 -1.02
CA ASN A 312 17.79 -9.33 -0.62
C ASN A 312 18.34 -8.52 -1.79
N ASP A 313 17.85 -8.72 -3.01
CA ASP A 313 18.33 -8.00 -4.17
C ASP A 313 17.97 -6.51 -4.07
N THR A 314 18.99 -5.69 -3.81
CA THR A 314 18.89 -4.24 -3.66
C THR A 314 18.29 -3.53 -4.87
N GLY A 315 18.34 -4.12 -6.08
CA GLY A 315 17.70 -3.59 -7.27
C GLY A 315 16.16 -3.63 -7.19
N ASN A 316 15.61 -4.55 -6.40
CA ASN A 316 14.20 -4.63 -6.10
C ASN A 316 13.84 -4.01 -4.74
N LEU A 317 14.77 -3.38 -4.01
CA LEU A 317 14.45 -2.75 -2.73
C LEU A 317 14.15 -1.25 -2.89
N ARG A 318 13.32 -0.73 -2.00
CA ARG A 318 13.00 0.69 -1.87
C ARG A 318 12.76 1.07 -0.42
N LEU A 319 12.99 2.34 -0.12
CA LEU A 319 12.77 2.92 1.20
C LEU A 319 11.37 3.53 1.26
N VAL A 320 10.48 2.97 2.06
CA VAL A 320 9.05 3.34 2.06
C VAL A 320 8.56 3.74 3.43
N GLY A 321 7.66 4.72 3.48
CA GLY A 321 6.88 5.05 4.66
C GLY A 321 5.99 3.88 5.05
N ARG A 322 5.83 3.64 6.35
CA ARG A 322 5.05 2.50 6.86
C ARG A 322 3.58 2.51 6.46
N SER A 323 2.99 3.68 6.19
CA SER A 323 1.62 3.77 5.65
C SER A 323 1.52 3.29 4.20
N ALA A 324 2.62 3.36 3.45
CA ALA A 324 2.71 2.95 2.06
C ALA A 324 3.42 1.60 1.88
N ASN A 325 3.79 0.95 2.98
CA ASN A 325 4.45 -0.34 2.95
C ASN A 325 3.42 -1.45 2.73
N SER A 326 3.24 -1.85 1.47
CA SER A 326 2.33 -2.92 1.08
C SER A 326 2.77 -4.30 1.58
N SER A 327 4.01 -4.47 2.07
CA SER A 327 4.52 -5.79 2.45
C SER A 327 3.72 -6.50 3.54
N HIS A 328 2.95 -5.78 4.35
CA HIS A 328 2.06 -6.32 5.39
C HIS A 328 0.66 -6.67 4.89
N GLU A 329 0.19 -6.06 3.80
CA GLU A 329 -1.18 -6.25 3.30
C GLU A 329 -1.33 -7.55 2.48
N TRP A 330 -0.23 -8.05 1.90
CA TRP A 330 -0.20 -9.29 1.12
C TRP A 330 0.07 -10.55 1.97
N GLU A 331 0.22 -10.41 3.29
CA GLU A 331 0.38 -11.53 4.22
C GLU A 331 -0.94 -12.28 4.47
N LEU A 332 -2.06 -11.73 3.98
CA LEU A 332 -3.38 -12.31 4.09
C LEU A 332 -3.60 -13.36 2.99
N ASP A 333 -4.03 -14.55 3.38
CA ASP A 333 -4.56 -15.53 2.46
C ASP A 333 -5.90 -15.06 1.86
N LYS A 334 -6.43 -15.85 0.94
CA LYS A 334 -7.75 -15.61 0.30
C LYS A 334 -8.93 -15.49 1.29
N ASN A 335 -8.71 -15.81 2.57
CA ASN A 335 -9.69 -15.74 3.65
C ASN A 335 -9.40 -14.58 4.63
N GLY A 336 -8.47 -13.67 4.31
CA GLY A 336 -8.10 -12.56 5.18
C GLY A 336 -7.31 -13.00 6.42
N GLN A 337 -6.66 -14.16 6.39
CA GLN A 337 -5.85 -14.67 7.50
C GLN A 337 -4.37 -14.50 7.19
N PHE A 338 -3.60 -13.98 8.15
CA PHE A 338 -2.14 -14.01 8.05
C PHE A 338 -1.68 -15.45 7.81
N ARG A 339 -0.90 -15.66 6.73
CA ARG A 339 -0.39 -16.99 6.37
C ARG A 339 0.55 -17.58 7.42
N ASP A 340 1.08 -16.73 8.30
CA ASP A 340 1.98 -17.13 9.37
C ASP A 340 1.21 -17.52 10.64
N LYS A 341 1.56 -18.68 11.21
CA LYS A 341 1.28 -18.96 12.62
C LYS A 341 2.39 -18.27 13.44
N GLU A 342 2.06 -17.27 14.24
CA GLU A 342 3.00 -16.72 15.22
C GLU A 342 3.45 -17.84 16.17
N ILE A 343 4.70 -18.31 16.00
CA ILE A 343 5.38 -19.15 16.98
C ILE A 343 6.18 -18.19 17.87
N PRO A 344 5.97 -18.17 19.20
CA PRO A 344 6.70 -17.28 20.08
C PRO A 344 8.22 -17.49 19.98
N GLU A 345 8.97 -16.41 19.79
CA GLU A 345 10.44 -16.45 19.75
C GLU A 345 11.01 -16.98 21.07
N LYS A 346 12.01 -17.87 21.00
CA LYS A 346 12.74 -18.37 22.18
C LYS A 346 14.00 -17.54 22.42
N PRO A 347 14.27 -17.06 23.65
CA PRO A 347 15.48 -16.32 23.95
C PRO A 347 16.76 -17.12 23.68
N GLY A 348 17.63 -16.61 22.79
CA GLY A 348 18.98 -17.14 22.56
C GLY A 348 19.14 -18.15 21.40
N GLU A 349 18.14 -18.33 20.55
CA GLU A 349 18.11 -19.32 19.47
C GLU A 349 19.27 -19.20 18.44
N PHE A 350 19.92 -18.04 18.31
CA PHE A 350 20.86 -17.77 17.21
C PHE A 350 22.32 -17.49 17.64
N LYS A 351 22.73 -17.87 18.85
CA LYS A 351 24.12 -17.64 19.31
C LYS A 351 25.10 -18.66 18.72
N GLY A 352 26.07 -18.21 17.91
CA GLY A 352 27.30 -18.95 17.57
C GLY A 352 27.48 -19.47 16.14
N TRP A 353 26.77 -18.92 15.15
CA TRP A 353 26.47 -19.65 13.90
C TRP A 353 27.08 -19.07 12.61
N LEU A 354 28.39 -18.75 12.59
CA LEU A 354 29.04 -18.15 11.41
C LEU A 354 30.26 -18.96 10.91
N VAL A 355 30.17 -19.49 9.68
CA VAL A 355 31.31 -19.90 8.83
C VAL A 355 30.97 -19.56 7.36
N LYS A 356 31.97 -19.11 6.57
CA LYS A 356 31.84 -18.69 5.16
C LYS A 356 31.37 -19.85 4.25
N GLY A 357 30.26 -19.66 3.53
CA GLY A 357 29.70 -20.58 2.53
C GLY A 357 29.74 -20.04 1.08
N ALA A 358 29.54 -20.95 0.12
CA ALA A 358 29.77 -20.80 -1.33
C ALA A 358 28.77 -19.88 -2.09
N GLU A 359 29.21 -19.34 -3.23
CA GLU A 359 28.49 -18.36 -4.06
C GLU A 359 27.48 -18.98 -5.05
N LEU A 360 26.48 -18.19 -5.51
CA LEU A 360 25.59 -18.56 -6.62
C LEU A 360 26.35 -18.47 -7.94
N GLU A 361 25.99 -19.34 -8.88
CA GLU A 361 26.42 -19.24 -10.27
C GLU A 361 26.04 -17.88 -10.88
N PRO A 362 26.97 -17.17 -11.55
CA PRO A 362 26.74 -15.83 -12.11
C PRO A 362 25.58 -15.71 -13.09
N SER A 363 25.29 -16.75 -13.89
CA SER A 363 24.20 -16.76 -14.87
C SER A 363 22.82 -16.67 -14.22
N MET A 364 22.64 -17.35 -13.09
CA MET A 364 21.42 -17.32 -12.29
C MET A 364 21.15 -15.93 -11.72
N LYS A 365 22.19 -15.19 -11.36
CA LYS A 365 22.07 -13.83 -10.82
C LYS A 365 21.58 -12.84 -11.86
N MET A 366 22.09 -12.92 -13.08
CA MET A 366 21.63 -12.07 -14.18
C MET A 366 20.15 -12.31 -14.48
N GLU A 367 19.72 -13.58 -14.47
CA GLU A 367 18.32 -13.92 -14.73
C GLU A 367 17.36 -13.39 -13.64
N ILE A 368 17.74 -13.46 -12.36
CA ILE A 368 16.98 -12.86 -11.25
C ILE A 368 16.86 -11.34 -11.46
N GLN A 369 17.97 -10.68 -11.81
CA GLN A 369 18.01 -9.24 -12.01
C GLN A 369 17.14 -8.78 -13.20
N ASP A 370 17.13 -9.52 -14.30
CA ASP A 370 16.31 -9.19 -15.47
C ASP A 370 14.81 -9.26 -15.16
N ILE A 371 14.35 -10.33 -14.46
CA ILE A 371 12.95 -10.47 -14.01
C ILE A 371 12.56 -9.27 -13.13
N MET A 372 13.44 -8.87 -12.21
CA MET A 372 13.19 -7.76 -11.30
C MET A 372 13.14 -6.42 -12.02
N GLN A 373 14.00 -6.18 -13.00
CA GLN A 373 14.00 -4.93 -13.76
C GLN A 373 12.72 -4.79 -14.59
N GLU A 374 12.32 -5.85 -15.29
CA GLU A 374 11.12 -5.89 -16.12
C GLU A 374 9.86 -5.68 -15.26
N ARG A 375 9.67 -6.49 -14.22
CA ARG A 375 8.52 -6.38 -13.30
C ARG A 375 8.53 -5.06 -12.53
N GLY A 376 9.71 -4.60 -12.12
CA GLY A 376 9.88 -3.35 -11.38
C GLY A 376 9.50 -2.12 -12.19
N ALA A 377 9.76 -2.12 -13.49
CA ALA A 377 9.31 -1.06 -14.40
C ALA A 377 7.78 -1.05 -14.51
N LEU A 378 7.15 -2.22 -14.69
CA LEU A 378 5.70 -2.36 -14.80
C LEU A 378 4.97 -1.86 -13.55
N GLN A 379 5.48 -2.19 -12.36
CA GLN A 379 4.84 -1.77 -11.12
C GLN A 379 5.04 -0.28 -10.79
N ARG A 380 6.24 0.28 -11.03
CA ARG A 380 6.46 1.73 -10.92
C ARG A 380 5.46 2.49 -11.78
N ARG A 381 5.24 2.01 -13.00
CA ARG A 381 4.28 2.60 -13.92
C ARG A 381 2.85 2.50 -13.37
N GLY A 382 2.45 1.35 -12.82
CA GLY A 382 1.13 1.18 -12.19
C GLY A 382 0.86 2.17 -11.05
N VAL A 383 1.86 2.39 -10.17
CA VAL A 383 1.78 3.35 -9.05
C VAL A 383 1.74 4.79 -9.55
N GLU A 384 2.56 5.13 -10.54
CA GLU A 384 2.56 6.47 -11.16
C GLU A 384 1.17 6.80 -11.74
N LEU A 385 0.56 5.85 -12.46
CA LEU A 385 -0.79 6.02 -13.04
C LEU A 385 -1.87 6.21 -11.97
N TYR A 386 -1.76 5.53 -10.84
CA TYR A 386 -2.66 5.71 -9.70
C TYR A 386 -2.57 7.14 -9.15
N TRP A 387 -1.36 7.63 -8.89
CA TRP A 387 -1.16 9.00 -8.39
C TRP A 387 -1.52 10.07 -9.42
N GLU A 388 -1.23 9.86 -10.70
CA GLU A 388 -1.69 10.73 -11.78
C GLU A 388 -3.23 10.83 -11.80
N HIS A 389 -3.92 9.70 -11.61
CA HIS A 389 -5.38 9.69 -11.55
C HIS A 389 -5.90 10.46 -10.34
N ASP A 390 -5.35 10.20 -9.15
CA ASP A 390 -5.78 10.87 -7.91
C ASP A 390 -5.54 12.39 -7.96
N GLN A 391 -4.36 12.83 -8.43
CA GLN A 391 -4.08 14.25 -8.62
C GLN A 391 -5.07 14.91 -9.60
N ARG A 392 -5.45 14.22 -10.69
CA ARG A 392 -6.47 14.73 -11.63
C ARG A 392 -7.84 14.89 -10.98
N GLN A 393 -8.24 13.96 -10.11
CA GLN A 393 -9.52 14.05 -9.38
C GLN A 393 -9.52 15.23 -8.41
N GLN A 394 -8.41 15.46 -7.71
CA GLN A 394 -8.31 16.52 -6.70
C GLN A 394 -8.17 17.93 -7.28
N GLN A 395 -7.40 18.09 -8.37
CA GLN A 395 -7.03 19.42 -8.90
C GLN A 395 -7.81 19.84 -10.16
N GLY A 396 -8.56 18.90 -10.77
CA GLY A 396 -9.20 19.10 -12.06
C GLY A 396 -8.20 19.05 -13.23
N TYR A 397 -8.50 18.26 -14.25
CA TYR A 397 -7.60 18.09 -15.39
C TYR A 397 -7.69 19.26 -16.38
N ALA A 398 -6.59 20.00 -16.57
CA ALA A 398 -6.50 21.15 -17.47
C ALA A 398 -5.97 20.82 -18.89
N GLY A 399 -5.82 19.53 -19.22
CA GLY A 399 -5.26 19.07 -20.50
C GLY A 399 -6.29 18.89 -21.62
N PRO A 400 -5.88 18.35 -22.80
CA PRO A 400 -6.77 18.12 -23.94
C PRO A 400 -7.91 17.16 -23.59
N THR A 401 -9.10 17.40 -24.15
CA THR A 401 -10.27 16.52 -24.02
C THR A 401 -9.86 15.06 -24.18
N LEU A 402 -10.14 14.22 -23.18
CA LEU A 402 -9.70 12.82 -23.15
C LEU A 402 -10.59 11.94 -24.03
N LEU A 403 -10.07 10.79 -24.46
CA LEU A 403 -10.83 9.79 -25.22
C LEU A 403 -12.11 9.32 -24.53
N SER A 404 -12.16 9.35 -23.20
CA SER A 404 -13.34 9.00 -22.40
C SER A 404 -14.38 10.12 -22.28
N ASP A 405 -14.06 11.33 -22.73
CA ASP A 405 -15.02 12.44 -22.74
C ASP A 405 -15.97 12.31 -23.94
N PRO A 406 -17.30 12.35 -23.75
CA PRO A 406 -18.27 12.33 -24.85
C PRO A 406 -18.09 13.38 -25.95
N LYS A 407 -17.36 14.46 -25.67
CA LYS A 407 -17.04 15.53 -26.64
C LYS A 407 -15.83 15.22 -27.50
N HIS A 408 -15.07 14.16 -27.20
CA HIS A 408 -13.93 13.74 -28.02
C HIS A 408 -14.38 13.16 -29.36
N ALA A 409 -13.71 13.52 -30.45
CA ALA A 409 -14.08 13.06 -31.80
C ALA A 409 -14.09 11.52 -31.92
N ASP A 410 -13.16 10.85 -31.23
CA ASP A 410 -13.03 9.39 -31.21
C ASP A 410 -13.74 8.69 -30.03
N TYR A 411 -14.59 9.40 -29.29
CA TYR A 411 -15.34 8.83 -28.17
C TYR A 411 -16.14 7.59 -28.57
N GLY A 412 -16.64 7.52 -29.81
CA GLY A 412 -17.35 6.34 -30.33
C GLY A 412 -16.49 5.07 -30.29
N HIS A 413 -15.21 5.15 -30.67
CA HIS A 413 -14.29 4.01 -30.65
C HIS A 413 -13.95 3.60 -29.22
N PHE A 414 -13.69 4.59 -28.35
CA PHE A 414 -13.47 4.35 -26.93
C PHE A 414 -14.67 3.67 -26.26
N LYS A 415 -15.88 4.16 -26.52
CA LYS A 415 -17.12 3.62 -25.94
C LYS A 415 -17.35 2.17 -26.36
N THR A 416 -17.09 1.83 -27.63
CA THR A 416 -17.17 0.45 -28.11
C THR A 416 -16.13 -0.45 -27.44
N ALA A 417 -14.88 0.02 -27.34
CA ALA A 417 -13.84 -0.71 -26.63
C ALA A 417 -14.19 -0.94 -25.14
N MET A 418 -14.72 0.09 -24.47
CA MET A 418 -15.17 0.00 -23.07
C MET A 418 -16.28 -1.03 -22.89
N ALA A 419 -17.25 -1.11 -23.82
CA ALA A 419 -18.29 -2.13 -23.77
C ALA A 419 -17.71 -3.55 -23.84
N HIS A 420 -16.65 -3.78 -24.62
CA HIS A 420 -15.95 -5.07 -24.63
C HIS A 420 -15.15 -5.32 -23.35
N VAL A 421 -14.52 -4.30 -22.77
CA VAL A 421 -13.88 -4.42 -21.44
C VAL A 421 -14.92 -4.80 -20.38
N ASP A 422 -16.10 -4.19 -20.40
CA ASP A 422 -17.22 -4.55 -19.52
C ASP A 422 -17.68 -6.01 -19.72
N MET A 423 -17.68 -6.51 -20.96
CA MET A 423 -18.05 -7.91 -21.25
C MET A 423 -16.97 -8.91 -20.82
N LEU A 424 -15.68 -8.54 -20.89
CA LEU A 424 -14.55 -9.40 -20.52
C LEU A 424 -14.36 -9.52 -19.00
N ASP A 425 -14.82 -8.52 -18.24
CA ASP A 425 -14.78 -8.49 -16.78
C ASP A 425 -16.07 -7.86 -16.19
N PRO A 426 -17.22 -8.55 -16.31
CA PRO A 426 -18.53 -7.99 -15.95
C PRO A 426 -18.70 -7.80 -14.44
N LYS A 427 -17.91 -8.51 -13.64
CA LYS A 427 -17.93 -8.43 -12.17
C LYS A 427 -16.84 -7.51 -11.61
N ARG A 428 -15.98 -6.95 -12.47
CA ARG A 428 -14.82 -6.14 -12.07
C ARG A 428 -13.87 -6.88 -11.14
N GLU A 429 -13.71 -8.18 -11.34
CA GLU A 429 -12.83 -9.03 -10.52
C GLU A 429 -11.35 -8.84 -10.88
N HIS A 430 -11.05 -8.36 -12.10
CA HIS A 430 -9.69 -8.20 -12.60
C HIS A 430 -9.27 -6.73 -12.77
N LEU A 431 -10.21 -5.86 -13.15
CA LEU A 431 -10.02 -4.42 -13.30
C LEU A 431 -11.05 -3.68 -12.43
N PRO A 432 -10.87 -3.69 -11.09
CA PRO A 432 -11.81 -3.08 -10.15
C PRO A 432 -11.93 -1.56 -10.35
N GLU A 433 -10.80 -0.92 -10.63
CA GLU A 433 -10.67 0.54 -10.69
C GLU A 433 -11.01 1.10 -12.07
N GLN A 434 -11.77 2.20 -12.11
CA GLN A 434 -12.22 2.79 -13.37
C GLN A 434 -11.06 3.24 -14.27
N PHE A 435 -9.98 3.78 -13.70
CA PHE A 435 -8.84 4.26 -14.49
C PHE A 435 -8.13 3.12 -15.25
N GLN A 436 -8.07 1.91 -14.69
CA GLN A 436 -7.46 0.76 -15.36
C GLN A 436 -8.29 0.33 -16.58
N ARG A 437 -9.61 0.42 -16.45
CA ARG A 437 -10.56 0.11 -17.52
C ARG A 437 -10.50 1.16 -18.62
N ASP A 438 -10.42 2.44 -18.24
CA ASP A 438 -10.26 3.56 -19.17
C ASP A 438 -8.93 3.46 -19.94
N ASN A 439 -7.84 3.09 -19.26
CA ASN A 439 -6.55 2.82 -19.90
C ASN A 439 -6.67 1.69 -20.91
N LEU A 440 -7.21 0.53 -20.52
CA LEU A 440 -7.35 -0.63 -21.42
C LEU A 440 -8.25 -0.32 -22.62
N ALA A 441 -9.41 0.31 -22.40
CA ALA A 441 -10.34 0.67 -23.47
C ALA A 441 -9.74 1.71 -24.43
N SER A 442 -9.01 2.71 -23.92
CA SER A 442 -8.34 3.70 -24.76
C SER A 442 -7.18 3.09 -25.55
N SER A 443 -6.41 2.17 -24.96
CA SER A 443 -5.36 1.40 -25.65
C SER A 443 -5.94 0.55 -26.77
N MET A 444 -7.04 -0.17 -26.52
CA MET A 444 -7.76 -0.95 -27.53
C MET A 444 -8.22 -0.07 -28.71
N ALA A 445 -8.73 1.12 -28.44
CA ALA A 445 -9.15 2.07 -29.47
C ALA A 445 -7.93 2.56 -30.31
N VAL A 446 -6.82 2.88 -29.65
CA VAL A 446 -5.56 3.29 -30.31
C VAL A 446 -5.03 2.16 -31.20
N THR A 447 -4.95 0.94 -30.68
CA THR A 447 -4.48 -0.25 -31.40
C THR A 447 -5.36 -0.55 -32.61
N ALA A 448 -6.69 -0.49 -32.45
CA ALA A 448 -7.61 -0.67 -33.56
C ALA A 448 -7.36 0.34 -34.69
N ARG A 449 -7.17 1.62 -34.37
CA ARG A 449 -6.89 2.65 -35.37
C ARG A 449 -5.50 2.49 -36.01
N LYS A 450 -4.49 2.18 -35.20
CA LYS A 450 -3.11 1.98 -35.66
C LYS A 450 -3.01 0.83 -36.66
N GLU A 451 -3.73 -0.25 -36.40
CA GLU A 451 -3.76 -1.45 -37.25
C GLU A 451 -4.84 -1.38 -38.34
N GLY A 452 -5.51 -0.25 -38.51
CA GLY A 452 -6.48 -0.03 -39.59
C GLY A 452 -7.80 -0.79 -39.45
N LEU A 453 -8.18 -1.21 -38.24
CA LEU A 453 -9.50 -1.77 -37.97
C LEU A 453 -10.57 -0.68 -38.09
N ALA A 454 -11.58 -0.93 -38.94
CA ALA A 454 -12.70 0.00 -39.13
C ALA A 454 -13.67 0.02 -37.92
N SER A 455 -13.68 -1.05 -37.13
CA SER A 455 -14.52 -1.27 -35.95
C SER A 455 -13.87 -2.28 -35.01
N ILE A 456 -14.35 -2.37 -33.77
CA ILE A 456 -14.05 -3.46 -32.84
C ILE A 456 -15.36 -4.23 -32.62
N ASP A 457 -15.61 -5.25 -33.44
CA ASP A 457 -16.85 -6.01 -33.43
C ASP A 457 -16.79 -7.17 -32.41
N HIS A 458 -15.60 -7.76 -32.26
CA HIS A 458 -15.35 -8.82 -31.28
C HIS A 458 -13.99 -8.65 -30.59
N VAL A 459 -13.92 -9.13 -29.35
CA VAL A 459 -12.67 -9.21 -28.58
C VAL A 459 -12.56 -10.59 -27.94
N PHE A 460 -11.41 -11.24 -28.10
CA PHE A 460 -11.12 -12.54 -27.50
C PHE A 460 -9.87 -12.46 -26.64
N LYS A 461 -9.80 -13.24 -25.55
CA LYS A 461 -8.54 -13.46 -24.83
C LYS A 461 -7.72 -14.51 -25.56
N SER A 462 -6.40 -14.32 -25.64
CA SER A 462 -5.47 -15.39 -26.04
C SER A 462 -5.54 -16.58 -25.08
N HIS A 463 -4.99 -17.72 -25.48
CA HIS A 463 -5.07 -18.95 -24.68
C HIS A 463 -4.39 -18.83 -23.31
N ASP A 464 -3.32 -18.05 -23.24
CA ASP A 464 -2.56 -17.72 -22.03
C ASP A 464 -3.10 -16.47 -21.30
N GLY A 465 -4.06 -15.75 -21.91
CA GLY A 465 -4.69 -14.56 -21.35
C GLY A 465 -3.82 -13.30 -21.37
N HIS A 466 -2.64 -13.33 -21.99
CA HIS A 466 -1.73 -12.18 -22.06
C HIS A 466 -2.15 -11.12 -23.08
N ASP A 467 -2.84 -11.53 -24.15
CA ASP A 467 -3.26 -10.65 -25.24
C ASP A 467 -4.78 -10.63 -25.41
N LEU A 468 -5.29 -9.48 -25.83
CA LEU A 468 -6.62 -9.33 -26.42
C LEU A 468 -6.51 -9.32 -27.94
N ILE A 469 -7.30 -10.17 -28.58
CA ILE A 469 -7.43 -10.23 -30.04
C ILE A 469 -8.64 -9.39 -30.41
N LEU A 470 -8.39 -8.21 -30.99
CA LEU A 470 -9.42 -7.30 -31.51
C LEU A 470 -9.79 -7.73 -32.92
N VAL A 471 -11.08 -7.83 -33.24
CA VAL A 471 -11.55 -8.28 -34.57
C VAL A 471 -12.55 -7.28 -35.15
N SER A 472 -12.33 -6.90 -36.41
CA SER A 472 -13.29 -6.17 -37.25
C SER A 472 -13.89 -7.12 -38.29
N GLY A 473 -15.21 -7.15 -38.39
CA GLY A 473 -16.01 -8.07 -39.19
C GLY A 473 -16.37 -9.38 -38.49
N ASP A 474 -17.10 -10.25 -39.19
CA ASP A 474 -17.47 -11.59 -38.71
C ASP A 474 -16.21 -12.47 -38.59
N PRO A 475 -15.87 -13.01 -37.39
CA PRO A 475 -14.72 -13.88 -37.19
C PRO A 475 -14.72 -15.16 -38.04
N LYS A 476 -15.87 -15.53 -38.63
CA LYS A 476 -16.03 -16.67 -39.53
C LYS A 476 -15.89 -16.31 -41.02
N SER A 477 -15.82 -15.03 -41.37
CA SER A 477 -15.58 -14.56 -42.74
C SER A 477 -14.09 -14.56 -43.03
N ASP A 478 -13.66 -14.88 -44.25
CA ASP A 478 -12.23 -14.75 -44.64
C ASP A 478 -11.75 -13.28 -44.72
N SER A 479 -12.67 -12.32 -44.66
CA SER A 479 -12.39 -10.87 -44.78
C SER A 479 -12.23 -10.14 -43.43
N HIS A 480 -12.17 -10.87 -42.32
CA HIS A 480 -11.99 -10.25 -41.00
C HIS A 480 -10.56 -9.72 -40.83
N HIS A 481 -10.43 -8.61 -40.11
CA HIS A 481 -9.13 -8.06 -39.73
C HIS A 481 -8.92 -8.22 -38.24
N ARG A 482 -7.67 -8.47 -37.83
CA ARG A 482 -7.31 -8.66 -36.41
C ARG A 482 -6.17 -7.76 -35.99
N ALA A 483 -6.20 -7.33 -34.74
CA ALA A 483 -5.09 -6.70 -34.05
C ALA A 483 -4.86 -7.37 -32.69
N LEU A 484 -3.61 -7.35 -32.21
CA LEU A 484 -3.26 -7.84 -30.87
C LEU A 484 -3.03 -6.65 -29.95
N GLN A 485 -3.65 -6.69 -28.77
CA GLN A 485 -3.46 -5.74 -27.69
C GLN A 485 -2.97 -6.50 -26.46
N PRO A 486 -1.68 -6.39 -26.10
CA PRO A 486 -1.20 -6.91 -24.83
C PRO A 486 -1.98 -6.27 -23.68
N VAL A 487 -2.50 -7.09 -22.76
CA VAL A 487 -3.34 -6.62 -21.64
C VAL A 487 -2.52 -5.71 -20.73
N THR A 488 -1.27 -6.08 -20.44
CA THR A 488 -0.36 -5.33 -19.58
C THR A 488 -0.09 -3.93 -20.12
N ASP A 489 0.29 -3.81 -21.40
CA ASP A 489 0.47 -2.49 -22.06
C ASP A 489 -0.82 -1.69 -22.06
N GLY A 490 -1.94 -2.38 -22.27
CA GLY A 490 -3.26 -1.77 -22.32
C GLY A 490 -3.63 -1.07 -21.02
N VAL A 491 -3.37 -1.71 -19.89
CA VAL A 491 -3.66 -1.17 -18.54
C VAL A 491 -2.62 -0.14 -18.08
N LEU A 492 -1.36 -0.27 -18.53
CA LEU A 492 -0.24 0.58 -18.12
C LEU A 492 0.05 1.79 -19.02
N THR A 493 -0.69 1.95 -20.12
CA THR A 493 -0.66 3.17 -20.94
C THR A 493 -1.80 4.06 -20.49
N SER A 494 -1.48 5.28 -20.03
CA SER A 494 -2.52 6.15 -19.46
C SER A 494 -3.50 6.62 -20.54
N ILE A 495 -4.75 6.87 -20.18
CA ILE A 495 -5.70 7.46 -21.13
C ILE A 495 -5.23 8.81 -21.69
N VAL A 496 -4.39 9.56 -20.96
CA VAL A 496 -3.79 10.81 -21.43
C VAL A 496 -2.79 10.51 -22.56
N GLU A 497 -1.92 9.52 -22.38
CA GLU A 497 -0.96 9.09 -23.39
C GLU A 497 -1.67 8.52 -24.62
N ASN A 498 -2.67 7.66 -24.41
CA ASN A 498 -3.48 7.13 -25.49
C ASN A 498 -4.23 8.23 -26.25
N THR A 499 -4.74 9.24 -25.55
CA THR A 499 -5.37 10.41 -26.19
C THR A 499 -4.36 11.16 -27.08
N LYS A 500 -3.13 11.36 -26.58
CA LYS A 500 -2.06 11.99 -27.36
C LYS A 500 -1.66 11.14 -28.57
N THR A 501 -1.55 9.83 -28.40
CA THR A 501 -1.22 8.88 -29.48
C THR A 501 -2.33 8.86 -30.53
N MET A 502 -3.59 8.78 -30.12
CA MET A 502 -4.74 8.81 -31.02
C MET A 502 -4.75 10.06 -31.89
N ALA A 503 -4.44 11.22 -31.31
CA ALA A 503 -4.39 12.49 -32.04
C ALA A 503 -3.31 12.54 -33.14
N GLN A 504 -2.29 11.67 -33.04
CA GLN A 504 -1.21 11.56 -34.03
C GLN A 504 -1.50 10.53 -35.12
N LEU A 505 -2.53 9.69 -34.95
CA LEU A 505 -2.87 8.67 -35.93
C LEU A 505 -3.68 9.26 -37.09
N PRO A 506 -3.47 8.78 -38.33
CA PRO A 506 -4.24 9.22 -39.49
C PRO A 506 -5.75 9.08 -39.24
N VAL A 507 -6.55 10.03 -39.72
CA VAL A 507 -8.01 9.89 -39.79
C VAL A 507 -8.33 8.99 -40.99
N PRO A 508 -9.08 7.88 -40.82
CA PRO A 508 -9.51 7.06 -41.95
C PRO A 508 -10.29 7.91 -42.95
N GLN A 509 -9.79 8.03 -44.18
CA GLN A 509 -10.53 8.66 -45.26
C GLN A 509 -11.72 7.75 -45.62
N GLN A 510 -12.95 8.20 -45.37
CA GLN A 510 -14.12 7.50 -45.91
C GLN A 510 -14.07 7.52 -47.45
N PRO A 511 -14.33 6.38 -48.13
CA PRO A 511 -14.42 6.38 -49.58
C PRO A 511 -15.64 7.19 -50.02
N ILE A 512 -15.39 8.29 -50.73
CA ILE A 512 -16.41 9.09 -51.41
C ILE A 512 -17.04 8.20 -52.49
N GLN A 513 -18.32 7.86 -52.31
CA GLN A 513 -19.12 7.22 -53.34
C GLN A 513 -19.27 8.18 -54.53
N ASN A 514 -18.52 7.94 -55.60
CA ASN A 514 -18.78 8.54 -56.90
C ASN A 514 -20.08 7.95 -57.48
N ALA A 515 -21.20 8.59 -57.20
CA ALA A 515 -22.44 8.43 -57.96
C ALA A 515 -22.49 9.49 -59.07
N GLN A 516 -21.98 9.16 -60.26
CA GLN A 516 -22.28 9.90 -61.49
C GLN A 516 -22.56 8.94 -62.67
N GLN A 517 -23.86 8.79 -62.91
CA GLN A 517 -24.53 8.81 -64.23
C GLN A 517 -24.02 7.85 -65.33
N HIS A 518 -24.71 6.72 -65.47
CA HIS A 518 -25.04 6.19 -66.80
C HIS A 518 -26.51 6.46 -67.09
N THR A 519 -26.76 7.50 -67.89
CA THR A 519 -28.00 7.70 -68.63
C THR A 519 -27.83 7.12 -70.04
N GLN A 520 -28.92 6.53 -70.52
CA GLN A 520 -29.14 5.75 -71.74
C GLN A 520 -28.56 6.29 -73.06
N GLN A 521 -28.22 5.35 -73.96
CA GLN A 521 -28.49 5.23 -75.41
C GLN A 521 -27.44 4.23 -75.96
N PHE A 522 -27.73 3.08 -76.57
CA PHE A 522 -28.76 2.65 -77.54
C PHE A 522 -29.19 1.19 -77.30
#